data_AF-A0A536K4B3-F1
#
_entry.id   AF-A0A536K4B3-F1
#
_cell.length_a   1.000
_cell.length_b   1.000
_cell.length_c   1.000
_cell.angle_alpha   90.00
_cell.angle_beta   90.00
_cell.angle_gamma   90.00
#
_symmetry.space_group_name_H-M   'P 1'
#
loop_
_entity.id
_entity.type
_entity.pdbx_description
1 polymer ?
#
loop_
_entity_poly.entity_id
_entity_poly.type
_entity_poly.pdbx_seq_one_letter_code
_entity_poly.pdbx_strand_id
1 'polypeptide(L)' 'MNIHEAVDRLEYLIAHSRQIPLTRTVVIDQEEALACIDDLRLSLPDEIKQARWTLQEQQRLLSEAQSEAARTVSKAGE' A
#
# COMPACT_ATOMS: atom_id res chain seq x y z
N MET A 1 6.38 9.10 5.14
CA MET A 1 5.43 9.48 4.09
C MET A 1 4.63 8.24 3.77
N ASN A 2 3.31 8.29 3.97
CA ASN A 2 2.43 7.19 3.56
C ASN A 2 2.26 7.25 2.03
N ILE A 3 1.98 6.12 1.38
CA ILE A 3 1.80 6.11 -0.09
C ILE A 3 0.77 7.13 -0.59
N HIS A 4 -0.29 7.40 0.17
CA HIS A 4 -1.31 8.40 -0.18
C HIS A 4 -0.72 9.82 -0.21
N GLU A 5 0.06 10.20 0.79
CA GLU A 5 0.71 11.52 0.84
C GLU A 5 1.68 11.71 -0.33
N ALA A 6 2.35 10.64 -0.75
CA ALA A 6 3.27 10.68 -1.87
C ALA A 6 2.55 10.80 -3.22
N VAL A 7 1.36 10.21 -3.35
CA VAL A 7 0.47 10.42 -4.50
C VAL A 7 -0.08 11.85 -4.51
N ASP A 8 -0.57 12.34 -3.38
CA ASP A 8 -1.10 13.70 -3.25
C ASP A 8 -0.04 14.75 -3.61
N ARG A 9 1.22 14.52 -3.21
CA ARG A 9 2.35 15.38 -3.55
C ARG A 9 2.63 15.37 -5.05
N LEU A 10 2.58 14.20 -5.70
CA LEU A 10 2.75 14.08 -7.15
C LEU A 10 1.63 14.81 -7.90
N GLU A 11 0.37 14.64 -7.47
CA GLU A 11 -0.79 15.34 -8.04
C GLU A 11 -0.65 16.85 -7.89
N TYR A 12 -0.28 17.32 -6.69
CA TYR A 12 -0.05 18.73 -6.43
C TYR A 12 1.02 19.29 -7.38
N LEU A 13 2.12 18.56 -7.54
CA LEU A 13 3.25 18.96 -8.37
C LEU A 13 2.84 19.05 -9.85
N ILE A 14 2.04 18.10 -10.35
CA ILE A 14 1.47 18.16 -11.71
C ILE A 14 0.49 19.33 -11.86
N ALA A 15 -0.40 19.57 -10.89
CA ALA A 15 -1.44 20.59 -10.96
C ALA A 15 -0.89 22.03 -10.91
N HIS A 16 0.21 22.24 -10.18
CA HIS A 16 0.85 23.56 -10.03
C HIS A 16 1.98 23.80 -11.03
N SER A 17 2.25 22.83 -11.89
CA SER A 17 3.26 22.93 -12.93
C SER A 17 2.85 23.87 -14.05
N ARG A 18 3.85 24.43 -14.74
CA ARG A 18 3.61 25.43 -15.79
C ARG A 18 3.06 24.72 -17.03
N GLN A 19 1.79 24.93 -17.35
CA GLN A 19 1.18 24.33 -18.54
C GLN A 19 1.70 25.00 -19.82
N ILE A 20 1.95 24.18 -20.84
CA ILE A 20 2.35 24.67 -22.16
C ILE A 20 1.09 25.06 -22.95
N PRO A 21 1.01 26.28 -23.52
CA PRO A 21 -0.14 26.68 -24.33
C PRO A 21 -0.35 25.72 -25.51
N LEU A 22 -1.62 25.47 -25.84
CA LEU A 22 -2.04 24.61 -26.96
C LEU A 22 -1.68 23.12 -26.80
N THR A 23 -1.22 22.66 -25.63
CA THR A 23 -0.97 21.25 -25.35
C THR A 23 -1.64 20.78 -24.05
N ARG A 24 -1.66 19.46 -23.84
CA ARG A 24 -2.01 18.82 -22.56
C ARG A 24 -0.77 18.49 -21.71
N THR A 25 0.36 19.14 -21.98
CA THR A 25 1.62 18.88 -21.30
C THR A 25 1.94 20.00 -20.31
N VAL A 26 2.61 19.62 -19.22
CA VAL A 26 3.07 20.53 -18.17
C VAL A 26 4.59 20.45 -18.05
N VAL A 27 5.22 21.56 -17.72
CA VAL A 27 6.65 21.64 -17.41
C VAL A 27 6.83 21.40 -15.93
N ILE A 28 7.56 20.34 -15.62
CA ILE A 28 7.81 19.87 -14.26
C ILE A 28 9.32 19.94 -13.99
N ASP A 29 9.70 20.29 -12.76
CA ASP A 29 11.08 20.16 -12.30
C ASP A 29 11.47 18.68 -12.20
N GLN A 30 12.56 18.32 -12.89
CA GLN A 30 13.00 16.93 -12.97
C GLN A 30 13.45 16.38 -11.62
N GLU A 31 14.16 17.17 -10.82
CA GLU A 31 14.69 16.73 -9.52
C GLU A 31 13.55 16.50 -8.53
N GLU A 32 12.57 17.41 -8.47
CA GLU A 32 11.42 17.26 -7.58
C GLU A 32 10.54 16.05 -7.97
N ALA A 33 10.33 15.83 -9.27
CA ALA A 33 9.56 14.69 -9.76
C ALA A 33 10.26 13.36 -9.42
N LEU A 34 11.58 13.27 -9.61
CA LEU A 34 12.36 12.08 -9.28
C LEU A 34 12.37 11.82 -7.77
N ALA A 35 12.52 12.86 -6.94
CA ALA A 35 12.44 12.72 -5.49
C ALA A 35 11.08 12.16 -5.04
N CYS A 36 9.97 12.65 -5.63
CA CYS A 36 8.64 12.14 -5.34
C CYS A 36 8.46 10.66 -5.72
N ILE A 37 9.06 10.24 -6.85
CA ILE A 37 9.05 8.84 -7.31
C ILE A 37 9.85 7.94 -6.37
N ASP A 38 11.00 8.41 -5.88
CA ASP A 38 11.82 7.64 -4.94
C ASP A 38 11.12 7.48 -3.58
N ASP A 39 10.43 8.53 -3.09
CA ASP A 39 9.62 8.42 -1.87
C ASP A 39 8.49 7.39 -2.03
N LEU A 40 7.79 7.39 -3.18
CA LEU A 40 6.77 6.37 -3.51
C LEU A 40 7.34 4.95 -3.53
N ARG A 41 8.55 4.78 -4.08
CA ARG A 41 9.24 3.49 -4.12
C ARG A 41 9.69 3.00 -2.76
N LEU A 42 9.94 3.89 -1.81
CA LEU A 42 10.31 3.54 -0.45
C LEU A 42 9.09 3.18 0.40
N SER A 43 7.95 3.84 0.19
CA SER A 43 6.71 3.54 0.93
C SER A 43 6.05 2.25 0.43
N LEU A 44 5.93 2.04 -0.88
CA LEU A 44 5.26 0.86 -1.47
C LEU A 44 5.65 -0.51 -0.89
N PRO A 45 6.95 -0.83 -0.69
CA PRO A 45 7.38 -2.11 -0.15
C PRO A 45 6.86 -2.40 1.24
N ASP A 46 6.74 -1.38 2.09
CA ASP A 46 6.41 -1.56 3.50
C ASP A 46 4.91 -1.77 3.70
N GLU A 47 4.05 -1.00 3.02
CA GLU A 47 2.61 -1.25 3.05
C GLU A 47 2.26 -2.61 2.42
N ILE A 48 2.97 -3.02 1.36
CA ILE A 48 2.81 -4.37 0.77
C ILE A 48 3.23 -5.47 1.77
N LYS A 49 4.32 -5.28 2.53
CA LYS A 49 4.71 -6.25 3.57
C LYS A 49 3.66 -6.32 4.68
N GLN A 50 3.14 -5.19 5.14
CA GLN A 50 2.11 -5.15 6.18
C GLN A 50 0.82 -5.84 5.74
N ALA A 51 0.38 -5.60 4.50
CA ALA A 51 -0.80 -6.26 3.94
C ALA A 51 -0.61 -7.78 3.88
N ARG A 52 0.54 -8.26 3.41
CA ARG A 52 0.86 -9.70 3.37
C ARG A 52 0.91 -10.30 4.77
N TRP A 53 1.53 -9.63 5.73
CA TRP A 53 1.61 -10.09 7.11
C TRP A 53 0.22 -10.22 7.74
N THR A 54 -0.64 -9.23 7.53
CA THR A 54 -2.02 -9.22 8.02
C THR A 54 -2.82 -10.40 7.44
N LEU A 55 -2.70 -10.65 6.14
CA LEU A 55 -3.34 -11.81 5.49
C LEU A 55 -2.83 -13.14 6.03
N GLN A 56 -1.51 -13.26 6.25
CA GLN A 56 -0.92 -14.47 6.85
C GLN A 56 -1.42 -14.71 8.27
N GLU A 57 -1.53 -13.65 9.09
CA GLU A 57 -2.00 -13.75 10.46
C GLU A 57 -3.48 -14.14 10.52
N GLN A 58 -4.31 -13.58 9.64
CA GLN A 58 -5.70 -13.98 9.49
C GLN A 58 -5.84 -15.47 9.16
N GLN A 59 -5.01 -15.97 8.23
CA GLN A 59 -5.00 -17.38 7.84
C GLN A 59 -4.57 -18.28 9.01
N ARG A 60 -3.56 -17.85 9.79
CA ARG A 60 -3.10 -18.56 10.99
C ARG A 60 -4.20 -18.69 12.03
N LEU A 61 -4.84 -17.57 12.38
CA LEU A 61 -5.94 -17.53 13.34
C LEU A 61 -7.11 -18.42 12.92
N LEU A 62 -7.48 -18.39 11.63
CA LEU A 62 -8.55 -19.23 11.10
C LEU A 62 -8.22 -20.73 11.23
N SER A 63 -6.98 -21.10 10.93
CA SER A 63 -6.50 -22.49 11.06
C SER A 63 -6.52 -22.96 12.52
N GLU A 64 -6.08 -22.12 13.45
CA GLU A 64 -6.08 -22.42 14.89
C GLU A 64 -7.51 -22.61 15.41
N ALA A 65 -8.43 -21.71 15.06
CA ALA A 65 -9.83 -21.83 15.44
C ALA A 65 -10.49 -23.10 14.89
N GLN A 66 -10.19 -23.47 13.64
CA GLN A 66 -10.69 -24.71 13.04
C GLN A 66 -10.16 -25.96 13.76
N SER A 67 -8.87 -25.97 14.11
CA SER A 67 -8.23 -27.06 14.86
C SER A 67 -8.83 -27.20 16.27
N GLU A 68 -9.09 -26.09 16.96
CA GLU A 68 -9.69 -26.08 18.28
C GLU A 68 -11.16 -26.52 18.26
N ALA A 69 -11.92 -26.07 17.26
CA ALA A 69 -13.29 -26.54 17.01
C ALA A 69 -13.32 -28.05 16.76
N ALA A 70 -12.43 -28.57 15.90
CA ALA A 70 -12.33 -30.00 15.63
C ALA A 70 -11.98 -30.82 16.89
N ARG A 71 -11.06 -30.33 17.71
CA ARG A 71 -10.72 -30.96 19.01
C ARG A 71 -11.91 -30.97 19.96
N THR A 72 -12.68 -29.88 20.02
CA THR A 72 -13.83 -29.76 20.91
C THR A 72 -14.94 -30.72 20.51
N VAL A 73 -15.25 -30.80 19.21
CA VAL A 73 -16.23 -31.75 18.66
C VAL A 73 -15.78 -33.19 18.89
N SER A 74 -14.50 -33.51 18.67
CA SER A 74 -13.97 -34.86 18.92
C SER A 74 -14.10 -35.28 20.38
N LYS A 75 -13.83 -34.38 21.33
CA LYS A 75 -13.96 -34.68 22.77
C LYS A 75 -15.41 -34.83 23.24
N ALA A 76 -16.36 -34.23 22.55
CA ALA A 76 -17.78 -34.33 22.90
C ALA A 76 -18.44 -35.61 22.32
N GLY A 77 -17.79 -36.26 21.36
CA GLY A 77 -18.24 -37.53 20.76
C GLY A 77 -17.62 -38.78 21.40
N GLU A 78 -16.69 -38.64 22.34
CA GLU A 78 -16.26 -39.68 23.29
C GLU A 78 -17.16 -39.69 24.53
#